data_AF-A0A1V5NQT4-F1
#
_entry.id   AF-A0A1V5NQT4-F1
#
_cell.length_a   1.000
_cell.length_b   1.000
_cell.length_c   1.000
_cell.angle_alpha   90.00
_cell.angle_beta   90.00
_cell.angle_gamma   90.00
#
_symmetry.space_group_name_H-M   'P 1'
#
loop_
_entity.id
_entity.type
_entity.pdbx_description
1 polymer ?
#
loop_
_entity_poly.entity_id
_entity_poly.type
_entity_poly.pdbx_seq_one_letter_code
_entity_poly.pdbx_strand_id
1 'polypeptide(L)'
;MIRPSGIFSIQQDFDSKYVLVPMDFARKIIDLPTKVTSIEIALKPGVEPESVRDQVAAITANDYKVQTRLQQHEFLYKILKSEKWAVYFILSFILMIAIFNIIGSLTMLIIEKKKDIGILSAMGAENGMIRNIFLLEGLMITLSGAIAGLIIGGIVCFLQQQFGFIKLENGESFVIDAYPVSMEALDFVSVLLIVSAIGFLAAYYTSSKIKIASPSGK
;
A
#
# COMPACT_ATOMS: atom_id res chain seq x y z
N MET A 1 -23.53 -38.89 29.62
CA MET A 1 -22.50 -39.28 28.63
C MET A 1 -22.53 -38.25 27.51
N ILE A 2 -21.44 -37.53 27.29
CA ILE A 2 -21.35 -36.53 26.20
C ILE A 2 -21.05 -37.29 24.91
N ARG A 3 -21.85 -37.08 23.86
CA ARG A 3 -21.64 -37.72 22.55
C ARG A 3 -21.36 -36.63 21.51
N PRO A 4 -20.26 -36.71 20.74
CA PRO A 4 -20.01 -35.76 19.67
C PRO A 4 -21.05 -35.93 18.56
N SER A 5 -21.59 -34.82 18.06
CA SER A 5 -22.57 -34.82 16.96
C SER A 5 -21.96 -34.47 15.60
N GLY A 6 -20.75 -33.90 15.57
CA GLY A 6 -20.07 -33.47 14.36
C GLY A 6 -18.70 -32.88 14.66
N ILE A 7 -17.89 -32.69 13.63
CA ILE A 7 -16.57 -32.06 13.68
C ILE A 7 -16.60 -30.90 12.69
N PHE A 8 -16.04 -29.76 13.10
CA PHE A 8 -15.81 -28.62 12.21
C PHE A 8 -14.30 -28.43 12.04
N SER A 9 -13.88 -27.93 10.88
CA SER A 9 -12.53 -27.46 10.68
C SER A 9 -12.56 -26.15 9.89
N ILE A 10 -12.06 -25.08 10.51
CA ILE A 10 -12.08 -23.73 9.96
C ILE A 10 -10.66 -23.17 9.95
N GLN A 11 -9.96 -23.24 11.08
CA GLN A 11 -8.63 -22.71 11.29
C GLN A 11 -8.06 -23.37 12.56
N GLN A 12 -6.81 -23.79 12.55
CA GLN A 12 -6.20 -24.56 13.66
C GLN A 12 -6.35 -23.88 15.02
N ASP A 13 -6.29 -22.55 15.07
CA ASP A 13 -6.52 -21.77 16.28
C ASP A 13 -7.96 -21.88 16.82
N PHE A 14 -8.95 -22.01 15.95
CA PHE A 14 -10.35 -22.20 16.34
C PHE A 14 -10.64 -23.66 16.69
N ASP A 15 -10.18 -24.57 15.84
CA ASP A 15 -10.43 -26.01 15.95
C ASP A 15 -9.86 -26.59 17.27
N SER A 16 -8.73 -26.03 17.74
CA SER A 16 -8.07 -26.47 18.97
C SER A 16 -8.66 -25.86 20.26
N LYS A 17 -9.40 -24.75 20.15
CA LYS A 17 -9.83 -23.93 21.32
C LYS A 17 -11.33 -23.96 21.58
N TYR A 18 -12.16 -24.27 20.60
CA TYR A 18 -13.61 -24.14 20.73
C TYR A 18 -14.33 -25.49 20.59
N VAL A 19 -15.38 -25.66 21.40
CA VAL A 19 -16.34 -26.75 21.27
C VAL A 19 -17.74 -26.13 21.22
N LEU A 20 -18.50 -26.45 20.18
CA LEU A 20 -19.86 -25.95 20.01
C LEU A 20 -20.84 -26.90 20.71
N VAL A 21 -21.63 -26.36 21.64
CA VAL A 21 -22.63 -27.11 22.40
C VAL A 21 -23.95 -26.34 22.48
N PRO A 22 -25.08 -27.03 22.66
CA PRO A 22 -26.36 -26.35 22.90
C PRO A 22 -26.31 -25.43 24.12
N MET A 23 -26.96 -24.27 24.02
CA MET A 23 -26.93 -23.23 25.06
C MET A 23 -27.40 -23.75 26.43
N ASP A 24 -28.45 -24.58 26.47
CA ASP A 24 -28.95 -25.15 27.73
C ASP A 24 -27.95 -26.08 28.41
N PHE A 25 -27.09 -26.74 27.64
CA PHE A 25 -26.02 -27.58 28.15
C PHE A 25 -24.86 -26.74 28.69
N ALA A 26 -24.45 -25.71 27.95
CA ALA A 26 -23.43 -24.76 28.40
C ALA A 26 -23.81 -24.08 29.73
N ARG A 27 -25.06 -23.61 29.85
CA ARG A 27 -25.57 -22.96 31.07
C ARG A 27 -25.53 -23.86 32.30
N LYS A 28 -25.82 -25.16 32.13
CA LYS A 28 -25.72 -26.16 33.22
C LYS A 28 -24.29 -26.45 33.65
N ILE A 29 -23.33 -26.42 32.72
CA ILE A 29 -21.91 -26.66 33.02
C ILE A 29 -21.27 -25.46 33.70
N ILE A 30 -21.59 -24.24 33.26
CA ILE A 30 -20.96 -22.99 33.72
C ILE A 30 -21.72 -22.42 34.95
N ASP A 31 -22.80 -23.07 35.38
CA ASP A 31 -23.66 -22.66 36.50
C ASP A 31 -24.23 -21.23 36.35
N LEU A 32 -24.62 -20.88 35.12
CA LEU A 32 -25.19 -19.58 34.76
C LEU A 32 -26.55 -19.80 34.07
N PRO A 33 -27.65 -19.94 34.83
CA PRO A 33 -28.94 -20.34 34.26
C PRO A 33 -29.60 -19.26 33.39
N THR A 34 -29.36 -17.97 33.67
CA THR A 34 -30.00 -16.83 32.98
C THR A 34 -29.03 -15.80 32.43
N LYS A 35 -27.74 -15.88 32.77
CA LYS A 35 -26.71 -14.93 32.33
C LYS A 35 -25.94 -15.46 31.11
N VAL A 36 -25.42 -14.54 30.30
CA VAL A 36 -24.53 -14.82 29.18
C VAL A 36 -23.22 -14.06 29.36
N THR A 37 -22.11 -14.67 28.94
CA THR A 37 -20.78 -14.08 29.08
C THR A 37 -20.52 -13.03 28.00
N SER A 38 -20.98 -13.29 26.77
CA SER A 38 -20.82 -12.41 25.62
C SER A 38 -22.04 -12.52 24.70
N ILE A 39 -22.28 -11.45 23.95
CA ILE A 39 -23.29 -11.42 22.88
C ILE A 39 -22.54 -11.05 21.61
N GLU A 40 -22.67 -11.90 20.59
CA GLU A 40 -22.16 -11.61 19.26
C GLU A 40 -23.27 -11.04 18.40
N ILE A 41 -22.99 -9.91 17.75
CA ILE A 41 -23.92 -9.23 16.86
C ILE A 41 -23.37 -9.31 15.44
N ALA A 42 -24.07 -10.04 14.58
CA ALA A 42 -23.72 -10.11 13.16
C ALA A 42 -24.28 -8.88 12.43
N LEU A 43 -23.40 -8.11 11.80
CA LEU A 43 -23.77 -6.93 11.03
C LEU A 43 -24.21 -7.30 9.61
N LYS A 44 -25.18 -6.55 9.06
CA LYS A 44 -25.54 -6.66 7.64
C LYS A 44 -24.41 -6.12 6.74
N PRO A 45 -24.27 -6.61 5.50
CA PRO A 45 -23.27 -6.12 4.56
C PRO A 45 -23.40 -4.59 4.33
N GLY A 46 -22.28 -3.89 4.28
CA GLY A 46 -22.22 -2.44 4.02
C GLY A 46 -22.41 -1.54 5.24
N VAL A 47 -22.58 -2.09 6.44
CA VAL A 47 -22.66 -1.33 7.68
C VAL A 47 -21.27 -1.18 8.29
N GLU A 48 -20.91 0.05 8.67
CA GLU A 48 -19.62 0.38 9.27
C GLU A 48 -19.57 -0.13 10.73
N PRO A 49 -18.63 -1.04 11.09
CA PRO A 49 -18.60 -1.67 12.42
C PRO A 49 -18.32 -0.73 13.59
N GLU A 50 -17.54 0.34 13.39
CA GLU A 50 -17.18 1.30 14.45
C GLU A 50 -18.38 2.14 14.86
N SER A 51 -19.20 2.58 13.90
CA SER A 51 -20.45 3.31 14.12
C SER A 51 -21.46 2.50 14.92
N VAL A 52 -21.60 1.20 14.61
CA VAL A 52 -22.51 0.32 15.37
C VAL A 52 -21.96 0.06 16.78
N ARG A 53 -20.64 -0.12 16.92
CA ARG A 53 -20.02 -0.24 18.25
C ARG A 53 -20.36 0.97 19.11
N ASP A 54 -20.22 2.18 18.58
CA ASP A 54 -20.46 3.42 19.33
C ASP A 54 -21.94 3.57 19.71
N GLN A 55 -22.86 3.19 18.81
CA GLN A 55 -24.30 3.15 19.11
C GLN A 55 -24.63 2.14 20.22
N VAL A 56 -24.08 0.93 20.15
CA VAL A 56 -24.30 -0.11 21.16
C VAL A 56 -23.68 0.30 22.49
N ALA A 57 -22.47 0.87 22.48
CA ALA A 57 -21.80 1.38 23.68
C ALA A 57 -22.65 2.47 24.37
N ALA A 58 -23.25 3.37 23.59
CA ALA A 58 -24.14 4.41 24.10
C ALA A 58 -25.42 3.84 24.75
N ILE A 59 -26.00 2.78 24.17
CA ILE A 59 -27.19 2.10 24.74
C ILE A 59 -26.83 1.37 26.04
N THR A 60 -25.63 0.81 26.13
CA THR A 60 -25.17 0.03 27.29
C THR A 60 -24.54 0.87 28.41
N ALA A 61 -24.57 2.20 28.30
CA ALA A 61 -24.03 3.14 29.29
C ALA A 61 -22.60 2.84 29.77
N ASN A 62 -21.75 2.25 28.91
CA ASN A 62 -20.39 1.78 29.23
C ASN A 62 -20.25 0.68 30.31
N ASP A 63 -21.34 0.06 30.77
CA ASP A 63 -21.26 -1.06 31.72
C ASP A 63 -20.63 -2.33 31.10
N TYR A 64 -20.58 -2.38 29.77
CA TYR A 64 -20.08 -3.52 29.00
C TYR A 64 -18.96 -3.11 28.04
N LYS A 65 -17.97 -3.99 27.88
CA LYS A 65 -16.87 -3.78 26.92
C LYS A 65 -17.32 -4.19 25.52
N VAL A 66 -17.75 -3.22 24.71
CA VAL A 66 -18.13 -3.44 23.31
C VAL A 66 -16.88 -3.38 22.43
N GLN A 67 -16.46 -4.53 21.87
CA GLN A 67 -15.30 -4.62 20.99
C GLN A 67 -15.70 -5.17 19.63
N THR A 68 -15.16 -4.60 18.55
CA THR A 68 -15.28 -5.17 17.21
C THR A 68 -14.36 -6.39 17.07
N ARG A 69 -14.62 -7.25 16.07
CA ARG A 69 -13.78 -8.44 15.78
C ARG A 69 -12.29 -8.09 15.66
N LEU A 70 -11.96 -6.95 15.04
CA LEU A 70 -10.58 -6.48 14.90
C LEU A 70 -9.95 -6.09 16.25
N GLN A 71 -10.73 -5.52 17.17
CA GLN A 71 -10.25 -5.09 18.48
C GLN A 71 -10.12 -6.26 19.47
N GLN A 72 -10.88 -7.33 19.31
CA GLN A 72 -10.71 -8.56 20.10
C GLN A 72 -9.36 -9.23 19.80
N HIS A 73 -8.83 -9.05 18.58
CA HIS A 73 -7.50 -9.52 18.18
C HIS A 73 -6.48 -8.36 18.16
N GLU A 74 -6.36 -7.65 19.28
CA GLU A 74 -5.50 -6.45 19.41
C GLU A 74 -4.03 -6.72 19.03
N PHE A 75 -3.50 -7.92 19.29
CA PHE A 75 -2.14 -8.31 18.89
C PHE A 75 -1.98 -8.36 17.37
N LEU A 76 -2.90 -9.03 16.65
CA LEU A 76 -2.91 -9.06 15.18
C LEU A 76 -3.08 -7.64 14.61
N TYR A 77 -3.99 -6.84 15.19
CA TYR A 77 -4.20 -5.46 14.76
C TYR A 77 -2.95 -4.59 14.94
N LYS A 78 -2.25 -4.71 16.08
CA LYS A 78 -1.01 -3.97 16.35
C LYS A 78 0.12 -4.38 15.43
N ILE A 79 0.29 -5.68 15.16
CA ILE A 79 1.31 -6.17 14.21
C ILE A 79 1.04 -5.62 12.82
N LEU A 80 -0.18 -5.79 12.29
CA LEU A 80 -0.55 -5.33 10.97
C LEU A 80 -0.36 -3.81 10.81
N LYS A 81 -0.66 -3.03 11.86
CA LYS A 81 -0.45 -1.58 11.84
C LYS A 81 1.03 -1.21 11.91
N SER A 82 1.81 -1.88 12.75
CA SER A 82 3.26 -1.60 12.90
C SER A 82 4.05 -1.99 11.65
N GLU A 83 3.69 -3.10 11.01
CA GLU A 83 4.35 -3.58 9.79
C GLU A 83 4.15 -2.59 8.63
N LYS A 84 2.94 -2.03 8.49
CA LYS A 84 2.65 -1.01 7.47
C LYS A 84 3.55 0.22 7.59
N TRP A 85 3.89 0.65 8.81
CA TRP A 85 4.83 1.77 9.00
C TRP A 85 6.24 1.44 8.51
N ALA A 86 6.75 0.25 8.82
CA ALA A 86 8.08 -0.16 8.37
C ALA A 86 8.17 -0.22 6.83
N VAL A 87 7.17 -0.81 6.18
CA VAL A 87 7.08 -0.87 4.71
C VAL A 87 6.99 0.54 4.12
N TYR A 88 6.17 1.41 4.70
CA TYR A 88 6.05 2.80 4.26
C TYR A 88 7.39 3.56 4.33
N PHE A 89 8.15 3.40 5.42
CA PHE A 89 9.48 4.02 5.53
C PHE A 89 10.44 3.51 4.45
N ILE A 90 10.50 2.20 4.23
CA ILE A 90 11.37 1.60 3.20
C ILE A 90 11.01 2.13 1.81
N LEU A 91 9.72 2.14 1.45
CA LEU A 91 9.24 2.66 0.17
C LEU A 91 9.58 4.14 -0.02
N SER A 92 9.41 4.94 1.05
CA SER A 92 9.78 6.36 1.01
C SER A 92 11.28 6.57 0.76
N PHE A 93 12.15 5.75 1.35
CA PHE A 93 13.60 5.83 1.10
C PHE A 93 13.95 5.44 -0.34
N ILE A 94 13.35 4.37 -0.87
CA ILE A 94 13.54 3.95 -2.26
C ILE A 94 13.12 5.07 -3.22
N LEU A 95 11.96 5.69 -2.97
CA LEU A 95 11.48 6.81 -3.79
C LEU A 95 12.44 8.00 -3.74
N MET A 96 12.97 8.33 -2.56
CA MET A 96 13.94 9.41 -2.41
C MET A 96 15.23 9.15 -3.22
N ILE A 97 15.76 7.92 -3.15
CA ILE A 97 16.93 7.51 -3.93
C ILE A 97 16.64 7.60 -5.44
N ALA A 98 15.45 7.17 -5.87
CA ALA A 98 15.04 7.25 -7.28
C ALA A 98 15.00 8.70 -7.78
N ILE A 99 14.46 9.64 -6.99
CA ILE A 99 14.43 11.06 -7.34
C ILE A 99 15.84 11.63 -7.50
N PHE A 100 16.75 11.33 -6.58
CA PHE A 100 18.13 11.78 -6.69
C PHE A 100 18.82 11.22 -7.95
N ASN A 101 18.54 9.96 -8.29
CA ASN A 101 19.07 9.33 -9.49
C ASN A 101 18.58 10.03 -10.76
N ILE A 102 17.28 10.33 -10.84
CA ILE A 102 16.68 11.08 -11.96
C ILE A 102 17.32 12.47 -12.09
N ILE A 103 17.43 13.22 -10.99
CA ILE A 103 18.05 14.56 -11.00
C ILE A 103 19.50 14.46 -11.47
N GLY A 104 20.26 13.49 -10.97
CA GLY A 104 21.66 13.25 -11.35
C GLY A 104 21.80 12.92 -12.84
N SER A 105 20.98 12.00 -13.35
CA SER A 105 20.96 11.60 -14.75
C SER A 105 20.62 12.76 -15.68
N LEU A 106 19.58 13.54 -15.38
CA LEU A 106 19.19 14.72 -16.17
C LEU A 106 20.26 15.83 -16.12
N THR A 107 20.90 16.02 -14.97
CA THR A 107 21.98 17.01 -14.83
C THR A 107 23.19 16.59 -15.66
N MET A 108 23.56 15.32 -15.64
CA MET A 108 24.66 14.77 -16.44
C MET A 108 24.39 14.94 -17.94
N LEU A 109 23.17 14.65 -18.38
CA LEU A 109 22.74 14.84 -19.76
C LEU A 109 22.91 16.31 -20.22
N ILE A 110 22.49 17.28 -19.40
CA ILE A 110 22.69 18.71 -19.70
C ILE A 110 24.17 19.08 -19.78
N ILE A 111 25.01 18.54 -18.88
CA ILE A 111 26.45 18.80 -18.88
C ILE A 111 27.11 18.26 -20.14
N GLU A 112 26.78 17.03 -20.55
CA GLU A 112 27.29 16.42 -21.79
C GLU A 112 26.86 17.23 -23.03
N LYS A 113 25.63 17.76 -23.03
CA LYS A 113 25.08 18.58 -24.12
C LYS A 113 25.44 20.06 -24.04
N LYS A 114 26.28 20.50 -23.10
CA LYS A 114 26.60 21.92 -22.89
C LYS A 114 27.23 22.58 -24.13
N LYS A 115 28.05 21.86 -24.89
CA LYS A 115 28.64 22.39 -26.14
C LYS A 115 27.56 22.64 -27.20
N ASP A 116 26.63 21.70 -27.35
CA ASP A 116 25.52 21.80 -28.31
C ASP A 116 24.60 22.97 -27.93
N ILE A 117 24.33 23.17 -26.63
CA ILE A 117 23.59 24.34 -26.10
C ILE A 117 24.27 25.65 -26.52
N GLY A 118 25.61 25.71 -26.43
CA GLY A 118 26.39 26.89 -26.83
C GLY A 118 26.29 27.19 -28.32
N ILE A 119 26.29 26.18 -29.18
CA ILE A 119 26.09 26.32 -30.63
C ILE A 119 24.68 26.82 -30.93
N LEU A 120 23.66 26.22 -30.30
CA LEU A 120 22.27 26.63 -30.46
C LEU A 120 22.06 28.10 -30.06
N SER A 121 22.68 28.51 -28.97
CA SER A 121 22.63 29.89 -28.47
C SER A 121 23.32 30.86 -29.42
N ALA A 122 24.47 30.47 -30.01
CA ALA A 122 25.17 31.26 -31.02
C ALA A 122 24.36 31.40 -32.33
N MET A 123 23.49 30.44 -32.63
CA MET A 123 22.53 30.51 -33.72
C MET A 123 21.27 31.34 -33.40
N GLY A 124 21.17 31.90 -32.18
CA GLY A 124 20.05 32.75 -31.77
C GLY A 124 18.92 32.03 -31.04
N ALA A 125 19.11 30.79 -30.58
CA ALA A 125 18.11 30.10 -29.77
C ALA A 125 17.95 30.77 -28.40
N GLU A 126 16.69 31.04 -28.02
CA GLU A 126 16.36 31.60 -26.71
C GLU A 126 16.52 30.55 -25.60
N ASN A 127 16.94 30.99 -24.40
CA ASN A 127 17.04 30.15 -23.20
C ASN A 127 15.76 29.35 -22.91
N GLY A 128 14.58 29.92 -23.22
CA GLY A 128 13.29 29.24 -23.07
C GLY A 128 13.14 28.04 -24.00
N MET A 129 13.61 28.14 -25.25
CA MET A 129 13.58 27.03 -26.21
C MET A 129 14.48 25.88 -25.74
N ILE A 130 15.70 26.19 -25.30
CA ILE A 130 16.64 25.19 -24.77
C ILE A 130 16.05 24.49 -23.55
N ARG A 131 15.47 25.26 -22.62
CA ARG A 131 14.82 24.71 -21.42
C ARG A 131 13.66 23.77 -21.77
N ASN A 132 12.84 24.11 -22.77
CA ASN A 132 11.73 23.26 -23.21
C ASN A 132 12.20 21.93 -23.81
N ILE A 133 13.32 21.93 -24.54
CA ILE A 133 13.90 20.70 -25.10
C ILE A 133 14.25 19.72 -23.97
N PHE A 134 15.01 20.18 -22.96
CA PHE A 134 15.39 19.32 -21.84
C PHE A 134 14.21 18.93 -20.94
N LEU A 135 13.19 19.78 -20.83
CA LEU A 135 11.95 19.45 -20.11
C LEU A 135 11.20 18.31 -20.82
N LEU A 136 11.03 18.41 -22.15
CA LEU A 136 10.40 17.36 -22.95
C LEU A 136 11.21 16.06 -22.92
N GLU A 137 12.52 16.13 -23.00
CA GLU A 137 13.41 14.98 -22.93
C GLU A 137 13.31 14.27 -21.56
N GLY A 138 13.33 15.04 -20.46
CA GLY A 138 13.13 14.50 -19.12
C GLY A 138 11.73 13.88 -18.90
N LEU A 139 10.70 14.48 -19.51
CA LEU A 139 9.35 13.90 -19.52
C LEU A 139 9.30 12.57 -20.29
N MET A 140 9.95 12.49 -21.46
CA MET A 140 10.01 11.24 -22.24
C MET A 140 10.72 10.12 -21.47
N ILE A 141 11.84 10.43 -20.81
CA ILE A 141 12.56 9.46 -19.97
C ILE A 141 11.69 8.98 -18.81
N THR A 142 11.03 9.91 -18.12
CA THR A 142 10.14 9.57 -17.00
C THR A 142 8.96 8.71 -17.45
N LEU A 143 8.30 9.09 -18.54
CA LEU A 143 7.10 8.42 -19.03
C LEU A 143 7.42 7.02 -19.56
N SER A 144 8.51 6.86 -20.29
CA SER A 144 8.97 5.55 -20.77
C SER A 144 9.34 4.63 -19.59
N GLY A 145 10.03 5.15 -18.57
CA GLY A 145 10.31 4.42 -17.34
C GLY A 145 9.04 4.03 -16.57
N ALA A 146 8.06 4.93 -16.48
CA ALA A 146 6.79 4.66 -15.81
C ALA A 146 6.00 3.55 -16.52
N ILE A 147 5.89 3.61 -17.85
CA ILE A 147 5.22 2.58 -18.65
C ILE A 147 5.92 1.23 -18.49
N ALA A 148 7.24 1.19 -18.62
CA ALA A 148 8.02 -0.04 -18.42
C ALA A 148 7.84 -0.60 -17.01
N GLY A 149 7.88 0.26 -15.98
CA GLY A 149 7.67 -0.12 -14.59
C GLY A 149 6.27 -0.69 -14.33
N LEU A 150 5.22 -0.08 -14.90
CA LEU A 150 3.85 -0.59 -14.78
C LEU A 150 3.67 -1.94 -15.46
N ILE A 151 4.29 -2.15 -16.62
CA ILE A 151 4.24 -3.45 -17.32
C ILE A 151 4.91 -4.52 -16.47
N ILE A 152 6.13 -4.26 -15.99
CA ILE A 152 6.88 -5.21 -15.16
C ILE A 152 6.12 -5.49 -13.85
N GLY A 153 5.64 -4.45 -13.17
CA GLY A 153 4.86 -4.58 -11.94
C GLY A 153 3.56 -5.37 -12.15
N GLY A 154 2.84 -5.10 -13.24
CA GLY A 154 1.64 -5.84 -13.63
C GLY A 154 1.91 -7.32 -13.89
N ILE A 155 3.00 -7.64 -14.58
CA ILE A 155 3.44 -9.03 -14.81
C ILE A 155 3.74 -9.72 -13.47
N VAL A 156 4.44 -9.05 -12.56
CA VAL A 156 4.75 -9.60 -11.23
C VAL A 156 3.48 -9.85 -10.43
N CYS A 157 2.52 -8.91 -10.42
CA CYS A 157 1.23 -9.10 -9.75
C CYS A 157 0.43 -10.26 -10.35
N PHE A 158 0.39 -10.36 -11.68
CA PHE A 158 -0.27 -11.46 -12.39
C PHE A 158 0.35 -12.82 -12.05
N LEU A 159 1.69 -12.90 -12.05
CA LEU A 159 2.43 -14.10 -11.67
C LEU A 159 2.19 -14.48 -10.20
N GLN A 160 2.10 -13.49 -9.30
CA GLN A 160 1.77 -13.73 -7.89
C GLN A 160 0.35 -14.28 -7.72
N GLN A 161 -0.63 -13.78 -8.49
CA GLN A 161 -2.00 -14.32 -8.45
C GLN A 161 -2.07 -15.76 -8.97
N GLN A 162 -1.31 -16.09 -10.01
CA GLN A 162 -1.35 -17.41 -10.63
C GLN A 162 -0.57 -18.48 -9.86
N PHE A 163 0.61 -18.13 -9.32
CA PHE A 163 1.54 -19.09 -8.73
C PHE A 163 1.70 -18.96 -7.22
N GLY A 164 1.27 -17.84 -6.62
CA GLY A 164 1.32 -17.64 -5.16
C GLY A 164 2.73 -17.75 -4.57
N PHE A 165 3.73 -17.14 -5.21
CA PHE A 165 5.15 -17.24 -4.80
C PHE A 165 5.39 -16.75 -3.37
N ILE A 166 4.73 -15.65 -2.98
CA ILE A 166 4.79 -15.12 -1.62
C ILE A 166 3.67 -15.76 -0.80
N LYS A 167 4.04 -16.81 -0.06
CA LYS A 167 3.17 -17.49 0.90
C LYS A 167 3.20 -16.76 2.24
N LEU A 168 2.09 -16.78 2.97
CA LEU A 168 2.13 -16.36 4.37
C LEU A 168 2.81 -17.48 5.17
N GLU A 169 3.88 -17.17 5.91
CA GLU A 169 4.62 -18.13 6.75
C GLU A 169 3.77 -18.80 7.85
N ASN A 170 2.49 -18.44 7.98
CA ASN A 170 1.54 -19.00 8.96
C ASN A 170 0.50 -19.95 8.31
N GLY A 171 0.89 -20.65 7.23
CA GLY A 171 0.04 -21.45 6.34
C GLY A 171 -0.70 -22.66 6.93
N GLU A 172 -0.60 -22.94 8.23
CA GLU A 172 -1.46 -23.95 8.90
C GLU A 172 -2.72 -23.33 9.54
N SER A 173 -2.73 -22.01 9.77
CA SER A 173 -3.84 -21.33 10.45
C SER A 173 -4.73 -20.55 9.46
N PHE A 174 -4.21 -20.04 8.33
CA PHE A 174 -5.03 -19.28 7.39
C PHE A 174 -5.48 -20.12 6.18
N VAL A 175 -6.76 -20.04 5.82
CA VAL A 175 -7.38 -20.67 4.62
C VAL A 175 -6.85 -20.08 3.30
N ILE A 176 -5.98 -19.07 3.35
CA ILE A 176 -5.41 -18.37 2.21
C ILE A 176 -3.90 -18.63 2.19
N ASP A 177 -3.45 -19.47 1.26
CA ASP A 177 -2.06 -19.94 1.17
C ASP A 177 -1.05 -18.87 0.69
N ALA A 178 -1.53 -17.79 0.06
CA ALA A 178 -0.69 -16.76 -0.56
C ALA A 178 -1.21 -15.34 -0.28
N TYR A 179 -0.30 -14.37 -0.24
CA TYR A 179 -0.69 -12.97 0.01
C TYR A 179 -1.64 -12.47 -1.10
N PRO A 180 -2.89 -12.11 -0.78
CA PRO A 180 -3.87 -11.76 -1.79
C PRO A 180 -3.52 -10.40 -2.39
N VAL A 181 -3.23 -10.40 -3.70
CA VAL A 181 -2.98 -9.18 -4.47
C VAL A 181 -4.23 -8.86 -5.29
N SER A 182 -4.87 -7.73 -5.00
CA SER A 182 -5.93 -7.17 -5.84
C SER A 182 -5.30 -6.19 -6.84
N MET A 183 -5.52 -6.40 -8.14
CA MET A 183 -5.09 -5.45 -9.17
C MET A 183 -6.22 -4.48 -9.43
N GLU A 184 -6.17 -3.31 -8.80
CA GLU A 184 -7.14 -2.24 -9.05
C GLU A 184 -6.59 -1.24 -10.07
N ALA A 185 -7.35 -0.98 -11.14
CA ALA A 185 -6.91 -0.06 -12.20
C ALA A 185 -6.60 1.36 -11.67
N LEU A 186 -7.27 1.78 -10.60
CA LEU A 186 -7.02 3.06 -9.95
C LEU A 186 -5.62 3.16 -9.35
N ASP A 187 -5.05 2.06 -8.86
CA ASP A 187 -3.68 2.05 -8.33
C ASP A 187 -2.66 2.28 -9.44
N PHE A 188 -2.83 1.62 -10.59
CA PHE A 188 -1.98 1.81 -11.76
C PHE A 188 -2.01 3.26 -12.26
N VAL A 189 -3.20 3.86 -12.35
CA VAL A 189 -3.37 5.26 -12.76
C VAL A 189 -2.76 6.21 -11.72
N SER A 190 -2.94 5.93 -10.42
CA SER A 190 -2.38 6.75 -9.34
C SER A 190 -0.85 6.72 -9.36
N VAL A 191 -0.24 5.55 -9.54
CA VAL A 191 1.21 5.40 -9.67
C VAL A 191 1.72 6.16 -10.90
N LEU A 192 1.05 6.04 -12.05
CA LEU A 192 1.42 6.77 -13.26
C LEU A 192 1.42 8.29 -13.03
N LEU A 193 0.39 8.81 -12.37
CA LEU A 193 0.27 10.23 -12.06
C LEU A 193 1.36 10.70 -11.09
N ILE A 194 1.61 9.95 -10.01
CA ILE A 194 2.64 10.30 -9.01
C ILE A 194 4.03 10.31 -9.65
N VAL A 195 4.38 9.26 -10.40
CA VAL A 195 5.68 9.16 -11.06
C VAL A 195 5.85 10.27 -12.11
N SER A 196 4.82 10.53 -12.91
CA SER A 196 4.84 11.61 -13.90
C SER A 196 4.99 12.99 -13.25
N ALA A 197 4.27 13.24 -12.15
CA ALA A 197 4.38 14.50 -11.41
C ALA A 197 5.77 14.70 -10.82
N ILE A 198 6.34 13.66 -10.21
CA ILE A 198 7.69 13.71 -9.63
C ILE A 198 8.75 13.93 -10.72
N GLY A 199 8.67 13.19 -11.83
CA GLY A 199 9.62 13.36 -12.93
C GLY A 199 9.49 14.71 -13.63
N PHE A 200 8.27 15.23 -13.77
CA PHE A 200 8.06 16.60 -14.25
C PHE A 200 8.69 17.64 -13.31
N LEU A 201 8.51 17.51 -11.99
CA LEU A 201 9.13 18.40 -11.00
C LEU A 201 10.65 18.32 -11.04
N ALA A 202 11.21 17.11 -11.16
CA ALA A 202 12.66 16.91 -11.29
C ALA A 202 13.21 17.54 -12.58
N ALA A 203 12.59 17.29 -13.73
CA ALA A 203 12.98 17.87 -15.01
C ALA A 203 12.81 19.40 -15.02
N TYR A 204 11.74 19.92 -14.42
CA TYR A 204 11.54 21.35 -14.24
C TYR A 204 12.64 21.98 -13.38
N TYR A 205 12.96 21.37 -12.24
CA TYR A 205 14.02 21.83 -11.35
C TYR A 205 15.37 21.87 -12.08
N THR A 206 15.76 20.78 -12.74
CA THR A 206 17.04 20.69 -13.44
C THR A 206 17.12 21.64 -14.63
N SER A 207 16.06 21.73 -15.45
CA SER A 207 16.02 22.63 -16.61
C SER A 207 16.05 24.11 -16.21
N SER A 208 15.49 24.47 -15.05
CA SER A 208 15.56 25.84 -14.51
C SER A 208 16.97 26.26 -14.06
N LYS A 209 17.85 25.30 -13.78
CA LYS A 209 19.25 25.55 -13.40
C LYS A 209 20.16 25.81 -14.59
N ILE A 210 19.65 25.69 -15.82
CA ILE A 210 20.38 26.04 -17.05
C ILE A 210 20.54 27.56 -17.11
N LYS A 211 21.66 28.07 -16.59
CA LYS A 211 22.11 29.44 -16.84
C LYS A 211 23.29 29.38 -17.81
N ILE A 212 23.06 29.90 -19.01
CA ILE A 212 24.13 30.05 -20.00
C ILE A 212 25.13 31.03 -19.41
N ALA A 213 26.34 30.56 -19.14
CA ALA A 213 27.44 31.44 -18.76
C ALA A 213 27.70 32.37 -19.96
N SER A 214 27.45 33.67 -19.77
CA SER A 214 27.91 34.71 -20.68
C SER A 214 29.39 34.44 -21.01
N PRO A 215 29.82 34.52 -22.28
CA PRO A 215 31.23 34.44 -22.60
C PRO A 215 31.92 35.59 -21.87
N SER A 216 32.65 35.25 -20.81
CA SER A 216 33.60 36.14 -20.18
C SER A 216 34.73 36.33 -21.18
N GLY A 217 34.66 37.43 -21.93
CA GLY A 217 35.79 37.91 -22.70
C GLY A 217 36.94 38.22 -21.76
N LYS A 218 37.99 37.38 -21.82
CA LYS A 218 39.40 37.75 -21.74
C LYS A 218 40.20 36.74 -22.55
#